data_AF-A0A0M8WQD9-F1
#
_entry.id   AF-A0A0M8WQD9-F1
#
_cell.length_a   1.000
_cell.length_b   1.000
_cell.length_c   1.000
_cell.angle_alpha   90.00
_cell.angle_beta   90.00
_cell.angle_gamma   90.00
#
_symmetry.space_group_name_H-M   'P 1'
#
loop_
_entity.id
_entity.type
_entity.pdbx_description
1 polymer ?
#
loop_
_entity_poly.entity_id
_entity_poly.type
_entity_poly.pdbx_seq_one_letter_code
_entity_poly.pdbx_strand_id
1 'polypeptide(L)'
;MKDETAAVKTGEARDEVENVQLVAQVESSRLSKLSERAPAETQDFADAAEAWARAVATSRTAILEQADESTSTAAMMNVRLATKTMDSEAADLHVDPWLKLDQY
;
A
#
# COMPACT_ATOMS: atom_id res chain seq x y z
N MET A 1 9.08 35.44 -7.30
CA MET A 1 8.89 34.51 -8.43
C MET A 1 9.46 33.11 -8.20
N LYS A 2 10.66 32.90 -7.63
CA LYS A 2 11.13 31.53 -7.29
C LYS A 2 10.39 30.90 -6.09
N ASP A 3 10.05 31.69 -5.09
CA ASP A 3 9.40 31.17 -3.87
C ASP A 3 7.94 30.79 -4.10
N GLU A 4 7.22 31.52 -4.95
CA GLU A 4 5.84 31.17 -5.36
C GLU A 4 5.80 29.87 -6.17
N THR A 5 6.76 29.62 -7.06
CA THR A 5 6.80 28.37 -7.83
C THR A 5 7.20 27.17 -6.97
N ALA A 6 8.06 27.36 -5.97
CA ALA A 6 8.39 26.31 -5.01
C ALA A 6 7.19 26.01 -4.08
N ALA A 7 6.55 27.05 -3.54
CA ALA A 7 5.38 26.92 -2.68
C ALA A 7 4.19 26.26 -3.42
N VAL A 8 3.93 26.65 -4.68
CA VAL A 8 2.89 26.04 -5.52
C VAL A 8 3.21 24.57 -5.80
N LYS A 9 4.44 24.22 -6.16
CA LYS A 9 4.85 22.81 -6.33
C LYS A 9 4.73 21.99 -5.04
N THR A 10 5.00 22.60 -3.90
CA THR A 10 4.90 21.92 -2.59
C THR A 10 3.44 21.73 -2.18
N GLY A 11 2.56 22.68 -2.51
CA GLY A 11 1.11 22.56 -2.32
C GLY A 11 0.49 21.50 -3.23
N GLU A 12 0.84 21.48 -4.52
CA GLU A 12 0.42 20.44 -5.47
C GLU A 12 0.89 19.04 -5.03
N ALA A 13 2.15 18.91 -4.61
CA ALA A 13 2.67 17.65 -4.08
C ALA A 13 1.96 17.21 -2.80
N ARG A 14 1.56 18.13 -1.93
CA ARG A 14 0.78 17.82 -0.73
C ARG A 14 -0.62 17.32 -1.09
N ASP A 15 -1.32 18.01 -1.98
CA ASP A 15 -2.67 17.65 -2.41
C ASP A 15 -2.68 16.32 -3.16
N GLU A 16 -1.66 16.05 -3.98
CA GLU A 16 -1.47 14.75 -4.64
C GLU A 16 -1.27 13.63 -3.63
N VAL A 17 -0.40 13.83 -2.63
CA VAL A 17 -0.11 12.78 -1.66
C VAL A 17 -1.29 12.58 -0.69
N GLU A 18 -2.02 13.64 -0.30
CA GLU A 18 -3.26 13.55 0.49
C GLU A 18 -4.35 12.78 -0.28
N ASN A 19 -4.51 13.00 -1.59
CA ASN A 19 -5.40 12.19 -2.44
C ASN A 19 -4.96 10.73 -2.49
N VAL A 20 -3.66 10.48 -2.62
CA VAL A 20 -3.06 9.15 -2.65
C VAL A 20 -3.24 8.40 -1.32
N GLN A 21 -3.24 9.10 -0.19
CA GLN A 21 -3.58 8.55 1.13
C GLN A 21 -5.07 8.21 1.23
N LEU A 22 -5.95 9.13 0.81
CA LEU A 22 -7.40 8.92 0.79
C LEU A 22 -7.78 7.70 -0.06
N VAL A 23 -7.22 7.57 -1.26
CA VAL A 23 -7.42 6.39 -2.13
C VAL A 23 -6.95 5.12 -1.43
N ALA A 24 -5.75 5.12 -0.84
CA ALA A 24 -5.22 3.95 -0.14
C ALA A 24 -6.09 3.54 1.07
N GLN A 25 -6.61 4.50 1.84
CA GLN A 25 -7.51 4.24 2.96
C GLN A 25 -8.87 3.68 2.51
N VAL A 26 -9.44 4.24 1.45
CA VAL A 26 -10.70 3.76 0.86
C VAL A 26 -10.52 2.35 0.30
N GLU A 27 -9.43 2.10 -0.41
CA GLU A 27 -9.10 0.78 -0.96
C GLU A 27 -8.84 -0.24 0.14
N SER A 28 -8.07 0.10 1.17
CA SER A 28 -7.85 -0.79 2.33
C SER A 28 -9.16 -1.12 3.06
N SER A 29 -10.02 -0.13 3.29
CA SER A 29 -11.33 -0.35 3.91
C SER A 29 -12.26 -1.22 3.05
N ARG A 30 -12.16 -1.09 1.73
CA ARG A 30 -12.92 -1.91 0.77
C ARG A 30 -12.37 -3.33 0.73
N LEU A 31 -11.06 -3.50 0.69
CA LEU A 31 -10.39 -4.80 0.68
C LEU A 31 -10.66 -5.58 1.95
N SER A 32 -10.66 -4.92 3.11
CA SER A 32 -11.04 -5.57 4.38
C SER A 32 -12.46 -6.16 4.34
N LYS A 33 -13.44 -5.39 3.87
CA LYS A 33 -14.82 -5.87 3.70
C LYS A 33 -14.95 -6.99 2.66
N LEU A 34 -14.07 -7.01 1.65
CA LEU A 34 -14.05 -8.08 0.64
C LEU A 34 -13.38 -9.33 1.21
N SER A 35 -12.33 -9.18 2.02
CA SER A 35 -11.66 -10.29 2.70
C SER A 35 -12.58 -10.99 3.68
N GLU A 36 -13.33 -10.25 4.50
CA GLU A 36 -14.33 -10.80 5.42
C GLU A 36 -15.42 -11.65 4.74
N ARG A 37 -15.58 -11.49 3.42
CA ARG A 37 -16.60 -12.18 2.61
C ARG A 37 -15.99 -13.16 1.62
N ALA A 38 -14.68 -13.35 1.65
CA ALA A 38 -14.02 -14.27 0.76
C ALA A 38 -14.50 -15.71 1.06
N PRO A 39 -14.69 -16.54 0.03
CA PRO A 39 -14.82 -17.97 0.21
C PRO A 39 -13.62 -18.52 1.00
N ALA A 40 -13.83 -19.58 1.79
CA ALA A 40 -12.76 -20.22 2.57
C ALA A 40 -11.56 -20.63 1.70
N GLU A 41 -11.81 -21.02 0.45
CA GLU A 41 -10.80 -21.41 -0.53
C GLU A 41 -9.88 -20.26 -0.97
N THR A 42 -10.30 -19.00 -0.78
CA THR A 42 -9.52 -17.80 -1.18
C THR A 42 -9.28 -16.85 -0.01
N GLN A 43 -9.58 -17.27 1.23
CA GLN A 43 -9.52 -16.41 2.41
C GLN A 43 -8.09 -15.93 2.67
N ASP A 44 -7.11 -16.84 2.59
CA ASP A 44 -5.70 -16.52 2.86
C ASP A 44 -5.17 -15.46 1.87
N PHE A 45 -5.50 -15.59 0.58
CA PHE A 45 -5.19 -14.56 -0.42
C PHE A 45 -5.88 -13.23 -0.14
N ALA A 46 -7.15 -13.27 0.27
CA ALA A 46 -7.90 -12.05 0.57
C ALA A 46 -7.34 -11.32 1.81
N ASP A 47 -6.93 -12.07 2.83
CA ASP A 47 -6.29 -11.53 4.04
C ASP A 47 -4.90 -10.95 3.72
N ALA A 48 -4.13 -11.63 2.85
CA ALA A 48 -2.85 -11.13 2.38
C ALA A 48 -3.00 -9.83 1.56
N ALA A 49 -4.02 -9.73 0.71
CA ALA A 49 -4.33 -8.52 -0.04
C ALA A 49 -4.76 -7.36 0.86
N GLU A 50 -5.53 -7.63 1.92
CA GLU A 50 -5.85 -6.64 2.94
C GLU A 50 -4.60 -6.13 3.66
N ALA A 51 -3.73 -7.04 4.10
CA ALA A 51 -2.48 -6.71 4.80
C ALA A 51 -1.57 -5.85 3.92
N TRP A 52 -1.45 -6.18 2.63
CA TRP A 52 -0.73 -5.36 1.65
C TRP A 52 -1.30 -3.95 1.54
N ALA A 53 -2.62 -3.82 1.38
CA ALA A 53 -3.26 -2.50 1.25
C ALA A 53 -3.07 -1.64 2.50
N ARG A 54 -3.14 -2.24 3.70
CA ARG A 54 -2.83 -1.55 4.96
C ARG A 54 -1.37 -1.08 5.00
N ALA A 55 -0.42 -1.93 4.61
CA ALA A 55 0.99 -1.55 4.59
C ALA A 55 1.26 -0.37 3.64
N VAL A 56 0.64 -0.35 2.45
CA VAL A 56 0.74 0.76 1.50
C VAL A 56 0.17 2.05 2.09
N ALA A 57 -0.99 1.98 2.74
CA ALA A 57 -1.60 3.13 3.40
C ALA A 57 -0.72 3.68 4.54
N THR A 58 -0.12 2.81 5.35
CA THR A 58 0.82 3.19 6.42
C THR A 58 2.07 3.85 5.85
N SER A 59 2.69 3.27 4.81
CA SER A 59 3.88 3.84 4.18
C SER A 59 3.62 5.23 3.60
N ARG A 60 2.48 5.42 2.92
CA ARG A 60 2.08 6.73 2.39
C ARG A 60 1.80 7.75 3.49
N THR A 61 1.18 7.33 4.59
CA THR A 61 0.94 8.18 5.76
C THR A 61 2.26 8.62 6.40
N ALA A 62 3.23 7.72 6.56
CA ALA A 62 4.55 8.07 7.10
C ALA A 62 5.27 9.13 6.26
N ILE A 63 5.16 9.05 4.92
CA ILE A 63 5.72 10.06 4.00
C ILE A 63 5.03 11.42 4.20
N LEU A 64 3.70 11.44 4.31
CA LEU A 64 2.92 12.67 4.51
C LEU A 64 3.20 13.36 5.82
N GLU A 65 3.29 12.58 6.89
CA GLU A 65 3.55 13.08 8.24
C GLU A 65 5.02 13.47 8.43
N GLN A 66 5.86 13.31 7.39
CA GLN A 66 7.30 13.50 7.45
C GLN A 66 7.91 12.72 8.63
N ALA A 67 7.44 11.49 8.80
CA ALA A 67 7.94 10.59 9.83
C ALA A 67 9.45 10.41 9.66
N ASP A 68 10.13 10.14 10.76
CA ASP A 68 11.58 9.91 10.71
C ASP A 68 11.96 8.82 9.70
N GLU A 69 13.19 8.90 9.21
CA GLU A 69 13.70 8.00 8.17
C GLU A 69 13.57 6.52 8.57
N SER A 70 13.75 6.20 9.86
CA SER A 70 13.56 4.85 10.40
C SER A 70 12.12 4.35 10.23
N THR A 71 11.13 5.19 10.53
CA THR A 71 9.70 4.86 10.44
C THR A 71 9.29 4.70 8.99
N SER A 72 9.72 5.62 8.12
CA SER A 72 9.47 5.54 6.68
C SER A 72 10.10 4.29 6.06
N THR A 73 11.34 3.95 6.45
CA THR A 73 12.04 2.74 5.99
C THR A 73 11.35 1.46 6.46
N ALA A 74 10.95 1.40 7.74
CA ALA A 74 10.20 0.26 8.27
C ALA A 74 8.86 0.07 7.55
N ALA A 75 8.14 1.15 7.27
CA ALA A 75 6.88 1.09 6.54
C ALA A 75 7.06 0.60 5.09
N MET A 76 8.12 1.04 4.39
CA MET A 76 8.44 0.52 3.05
C MET A 76 8.84 -0.96 3.06
N MET A 77 9.59 -1.40 4.08
CA MET A 77 9.92 -2.82 4.25
C MET A 77 8.67 -3.67 4.48
N ASN A 78 7.71 -3.17 5.27
CA ASN A 78 6.43 -3.84 5.49
C ASN A 78 5.62 -3.97 4.20
N VAL A 79 5.63 -2.94 3.33
CA VAL A 79 5.00 -3.05 2.00
C VAL A 79 5.65 -4.20 1.22
N ARG A 80 6.98 -4.26 1.15
CA ARG A 80 7.69 -5.32 0.41
C ARG A 80 7.37 -6.71 0.93
N LEU A 81 7.35 -6.89 2.26
CA LEU A 81 7.00 -8.17 2.88
C LEU A 81 5.56 -8.56 2.58
N ALA A 82 4.61 -7.63 2.70
CA ALA A 82 3.21 -7.90 2.45
C ALA A 82 2.94 -8.23 0.96
N THR A 83 3.62 -7.56 0.02
CA THR A 83 3.53 -7.90 -1.40
C THR A 83 4.01 -9.33 -1.67
N LYS A 84 5.13 -9.73 -1.04
CA LYS A 84 5.64 -11.10 -1.17
C LYS A 84 4.65 -12.14 -0.67
N THR A 85 4.00 -11.89 0.46
CA THR A 85 2.96 -12.78 1.00
C THR A 85 1.77 -12.84 0.04
N MET A 86 1.27 -11.71 -0.43
CA MET A 86 0.15 -11.66 -1.40
C MET A 86 0.46 -12.41 -2.69
N ASP A 87 1.68 -12.28 -3.24
CA ASP A 87 2.10 -13.01 -4.45
C ASP A 87 2.21 -14.52 -4.21
N SER A 88 2.63 -14.95 -3.01
CA SER A 88 2.66 -16.36 -2.63
C SER A 88 1.26 -16.96 -2.61
N GLU A 89 0.32 -16.30 -1.93
CA GLU A 89 -1.07 -16.75 -1.86
C GLU A 89 -1.76 -16.72 -3.24
N ALA A 90 -1.42 -15.75 -4.10
CA ALA A 90 -1.90 -15.71 -5.48
C ALA A 90 -1.45 -16.95 -6.26
N ALA A 91 -0.19 -17.34 -6.12
CA ALA A 91 0.37 -18.49 -6.80
C ALA A 91 -0.29 -19.82 -6.39
N ASP A 92 -0.63 -19.97 -5.09
CA ASP A 92 -1.34 -21.14 -4.56
C ASP A 92 -2.77 -21.26 -5.14
N LEU A 93 -3.37 -20.13 -5.53
CA LEU A 93 -4.65 -20.07 -6.25
C LEU A 93 -4.51 -20.16 -7.77
N HIS A 94 -3.31 -20.38 -8.30
CA HIS A 94 -3.01 -20.31 -9.74
C HIS A 94 -3.39 -18.96 -10.38
N VAL A 95 -3.35 -17.88 -9.61
CA VAL A 95 -3.47 -16.51 -10.08
C VAL A 95 -2.08 -15.97 -10.38
N ASP A 96 -1.93 -15.23 -11.49
CA ASP A 96 -0.66 -14.60 -11.82
C ASP A 96 -0.25 -13.61 -10.71
N PRO A 97 0.95 -13.73 -10.14
CA PRO A 97 1.41 -12.83 -9.09
C PRO A 97 1.64 -11.43 -9.65
N TRP A 98 1.44 -10.40 -8.81
CA TRP A 98 1.60 -9.00 -9.18
C TRP A 98 3.06 -8.64 -9.44
N LEU A 99 3.97 -9.20 -8.65
CA LEU A 99 5.40 -9.21 -8.93
C LEU A 99 5.85 -10.66 -9.10
N LYS A 100 6.67 -10.92 -10.12
CA LYS A 100 7.18 -12.29 -10.29
C LYS A 100 8.07 -12.64 -9.10
N LEU A 101 7.88 -13.82 -8.52
CA LEU A 101 8.63 -14.28 -7.34
C LEU A 101 10.16 -14.32 -7.56
N ASP A 102 10.62 -14.35 -8.81
CA ASP A 102 12.04 -14.30 -9.21
C ASP A 102 12.62 -12.87 -9.30
N GLN A 103 11.80 -11.82 -9.10
CA GLN A 103 12.22 -10.42 -9.13
C GLN A 103 12.52 -9.84 -7.74
N TYR A 104 12.60 -10.68 -6.71
CA TYR A 104 12.83 -10.31 -5.31
C TYR A 104 14.29 -10.36 -4.87
#